data_AF-A0AAQ0MDR9-F1
#
_entry.id   AF-A0AAQ0MDR9-F1
#
_cell.length_a   1.000
_cell.length_b   1.000
_cell.length_c   1.000
_cell.angle_alpha   90.00
_cell.angle_beta   90.00
_cell.angle_gamma   90.00
#
_symmetry.space_group_name_H-M   'P 1'
#
loop_
_entity.id
_entity.type
_entity.pdbx_description
1 polymer ?
#
loop_
_entity_poly.entity_id
_entity_poly.type
_entity_poly.pdbx_seq_one_letter_code
_entity_poly.pdbx_strand_id
1 'polypeptide(L)'
;MIDYRAYSDEQKVFIISIGRLDWYKIRKKVIKIIGKLIKPILPNYYSYTFIDVDNVTVLLLKAEQQFIPDLIRALCKKNIAIYEVKLVEGKDKLLYEDFINSSK
;
A
#
# COMPACT_ATOMS: atom_id res chain seq x y z
N MET A 1 2.36 3.80 -16.35
CA MET A 1 3.74 4.06 -15.91
C MET A 1 3.69 5.16 -14.85
N ILE A 2 3.96 4.84 -13.59
CA ILE A 2 4.07 5.86 -12.54
C ILE A 2 5.33 6.65 -12.87
N ASP A 3 5.16 7.92 -13.25
CA ASP A 3 6.28 8.80 -13.58
C ASP A 3 7.07 9.05 -12.30
N TYR A 4 8.34 8.64 -12.28
CA TYR A 4 9.28 8.70 -11.16
C TYR A 4 9.99 10.05 -10.97
N ARG A 5 9.60 11.09 -11.73
CA ARG A 5 10.26 12.42 -11.69
C ARG A 5 9.41 13.56 -11.14
N ALA A 6 8.15 13.31 -10.78
CA ALA A 6 7.26 14.27 -10.13
C ALA A 6 7.25 14.19 -8.59
N TYR A 7 8.42 14.01 -7.95
CA TYR A 7 8.53 13.65 -6.53
C TYR A 7 8.98 14.89 -5.75
N SER A 8 8.15 15.32 -4.80
CA SER A 8 8.64 16.05 -3.63
C SER A 8 9.53 15.09 -2.83
N ASP A 9 10.63 15.60 -2.27
CA ASP A 9 11.60 14.86 -1.44
C ASP A 9 10.95 14.15 -0.22
N GLU A 10 9.67 14.39 0.06
CA GLU A 10 8.96 13.93 1.27
C GLU A 10 8.11 12.65 1.08
N GLN A 11 7.80 12.25 -0.16
CA GLN A 11 6.94 11.08 -0.42
C GLN A 11 7.76 9.80 -0.62
N LYS A 12 7.48 8.78 0.20
CA LYS A 12 8.16 7.47 0.14
C LYS A 12 7.20 6.34 -0.16
N VAL A 13 7.71 5.18 -0.57
CA VAL A 13 6.92 3.97 -0.84
C VAL A 13 6.93 3.06 0.37
N PHE A 14 5.76 2.64 0.80
CA PHE A 14 5.53 1.76 1.93
C PHE A 14 4.87 0.46 1.47
N ILE A 15 5.26 -0.63 2.12
CA ILE A 15 4.67 -1.95 1.98
C ILE A 15 3.93 -2.24 3.27
N ILE A 16 2.62 -2.47 3.19
CA ILE A 16 1.77 -2.74 4.34
C ILE A 16 1.13 -4.12 4.15
N SER A 17 1.54 -5.09 4.95
CA SER A 17 1.08 -6.47 4.89
C SER A 17 -0.24 -6.62 5.64
N ILE A 18 -1.32 -6.91 4.91
CA ILE A 18 -2.71 -6.98 5.38
C ILE A 18 -3.20 -8.43 5.33
N GLY A 19 -2.48 -9.35 5.98
CA GLY A 19 -2.90 -10.72 6.24
C GLY A 19 -3.38 -11.57 5.06
N ARG A 20 -3.81 -12.79 5.36
CA ARG A 20 -4.48 -13.64 4.37
C ARG A 20 -5.93 -13.20 4.23
N LEU A 21 -6.26 -12.61 3.09
CA LEU A 21 -7.64 -12.29 2.71
C LEU A 21 -8.18 -13.38 1.77
N ASP A 22 -8.18 -14.62 2.26
CA ASP A 22 -8.47 -15.83 1.47
C ASP A 22 -9.89 -15.82 0.84
N TRP A 23 -10.81 -15.02 1.37
CA TRP A 23 -12.16 -14.88 0.83
C TRP A 23 -12.29 -13.64 -0.04
N TYR A 24 -12.60 -13.84 -1.32
CA TYR A 24 -12.80 -12.78 -2.33
C TYR A 24 -13.72 -11.65 -1.85
N LYS A 25 -14.83 -11.97 -1.17
CA LYS A 25 -15.77 -10.98 -0.63
C LYS A 25 -15.14 -10.13 0.49
N ILE A 26 -14.33 -10.75 1.35
CA ILE A 26 -13.61 -10.07 2.43
C ILE A 26 -12.54 -9.15 1.83
N ARG A 27 -11.76 -9.66 0.87
CA ARG A 27 -10.74 -8.89 0.16
C ARG A 27 -11.32 -7.62 -0.49
N LYS A 28 -12.40 -7.74 -1.26
CA LYS A 28 -13.08 -6.58 -1.86
C LYS A 28 -13.53 -5.56 -0.82
N LYS A 29 -14.05 -6.02 0.32
CA LYS A 29 -14.50 -5.14 1.40
C LYS A 29 -13.32 -4.39 2.03
N VAL A 30 -12.21 -5.08 2.31
CA VAL A 30 -10.99 -4.51 2.88
C VAL A 30 -10.38 -3.48 1.93
N ILE A 31 -10.20 -3.83 0.65
CA ILE A 31 -9.71 -2.90 -0.39
C ILE A 31 -10.59 -1.64 -0.45
N LYS A 32 -11.92 -1.80 -0.43
CA LYS A 32 -12.86 -0.66 -0.46
C LYS A 32 -12.76 0.21 0.79
N ILE A 33 -12.55 -0.37 1.97
CA ILE A 33 -12.35 0.37 3.22
C ILE A 33 -11.05 1.18 3.14
N ILE A 34 -9.95 0.53 2.76
CA ILE A 34 -8.64 1.18 2.63
C ILE A 34 -8.70 2.31 1.61
N GLY A 35 -9.30 2.08 0.44
CA GLY A 35 -9.46 3.12 -0.57
C GLY A 35 -10.24 4.33 -0.07
N LYS A 36 -11.27 4.14 0.77
CA LYS A 36 -12.00 5.25 1.42
C LYS A 36 -11.15 6.02 2.44
N LEU A 37 -10.23 5.35 3.13
CA LEU A 37 -9.33 5.99 4.10
C LEU A 37 -8.21 6.77 3.41
N ILE A 38 -7.72 6.29 2.27
CA ILE A 38 -6.62 6.91 1.53
C ILE A 38 -7.09 8.07 0.65
N LYS A 39 -8.27 7.95 0.01
CA LYS A 39 -8.80 8.93 -0.95
C LYS A 39 -8.84 10.40 -0.49
N PRO A 40 -9.22 10.76 0.75
CA PRO A 40 -9.21 12.15 1.19
C PRO A 40 -7.80 12.75 1.34
N ILE A 41 -6.76 11.91 1.34
CA ILE A 41 -5.39 12.29 1.67
C ILE A 41 -4.48 12.18 0.44
N LEU A 42 -4.76 11.24 -0.44
CA LEU A 42 -4.08 11.05 -1.72
C LEU A 42 -5.11 11.12 -2.86
N PRO A 43 -5.51 12.35 -3.28
CA PRO A 43 -6.54 12.54 -4.31
C PRO A 43 -6.10 12.06 -5.70
N ASN A 44 -4.78 11.93 -5.93
CA ASN A 44 -4.25 11.36 -7.16
C ASN A 44 -4.31 9.83 -7.08
N TYR A 45 -5.14 9.24 -7.95
CA TYR A 45 -5.47 7.81 -8.07
C TYR A 45 -4.26 6.85 -8.23
N TYR A 46 -3.03 7.34 -8.38
CA TYR A 46 -1.85 6.54 -8.73
C TYR A 46 -0.90 6.24 -7.57
N SER A 47 -1.28 6.54 -6.33
CA SER A 47 -0.37 6.42 -5.19
C SER A 47 -0.48 5.11 -4.42
N TYR A 48 -1.35 4.15 -4.80
CA TYR A 48 -1.37 2.85 -4.12
C TYR A 48 -1.89 1.70 -5.00
N THR A 49 -1.49 0.48 -4.68
CA THR A 49 -2.01 -0.75 -5.29
C THR A 49 -2.00 -1.91 -4.29
N PHE A 50 -2.70 -3.00 -4.62
CA PHE A 50 -2.72 -4.23 -3.84
C PHE A 50 -2.13 -5.37 -4.65
N ILE A 51 -1.21 -6.11 -4.03
CA ILE A 51 -0.64 -7.35 -4.59
C ILE A 51 -0.85 -8.48 -3.58
N ASP A 52 -0.83 -9.73 -4.05
CA ASP A 52 -0.83 -10.88 -3.17
C ASP A 52 0.54 -11.55 -3.27
N VAL A 53 1.22 -11.74 -2.13
CA VAL A 53 2.52 -12.40 -2.03
C VAL A 53 2.38 -13.53 -1.01
N ASP A 54 2.64 -14.77 -1.42
CA ASP A 54 2.54 -15.95 -0.55
C ASP A 54 1.22 -16.07 0.23
N ASN A 55 0.10 -15.73 -0.42
CA ASN A 55 -1.26 -15.63 0.13
C ASN A 55 -1.51 -14.46 1.10
N VAL A 56 -0.55 -13.57 1.30
CA VAL A 56 -0.72 -12.33 2.07
C VAL A 56 -1.08 -11.21 1.12
N THR A 57 -2.19 -10.51 1.38
CA THR A 57 -2.52 -9.29 0.65
C THR A 57 -1.66 -8.15 1.17
N VAL A 58 -0.93 -7.50 0.26
CA VAL A 58 0.00 -6.42 0.53
C VAL A 58 -0.51 -5.15 -0.14
N LEU A 59 -0.53 -4.05 0.61
CA LEU A 59 -0.78 -2.70 0.10
C LEU A 59 0.56 -2.01 -0.15
N LEU A 60 0.80 -1.64 -1.40
CA LEU A 60 1.89 -0.75 -1.78
C LEU A 60 1.34 0.67 -1.82
N LEU A 61 1.95 1.58 -1.08
CA LEU A 61 1.45 2.94 -0.88
C LEU A 61 2.59 3.95 -0.97
N LYS A 62 2.47 4.91 -1.88
CA LYS A 62 3.28 6.12 -1.93
C LYS A 62 2.62 7.20 -1.08
N ALA A 63 3.26 7.59 0.02
CA ALA A 63 2.74 8.58 0.95
C ALA A 63 3.86 9.30 1.70
N GLU A 64 3.52 10.40 2.36
CA GLU A 64 4.39 11.00 3.37
C GLU A 64 4.49 10.11 4.61
N GLN A 65 5.67 10.03 5.21
CA GLN A 65 5.92 9.13 6.34
C GLN A 65 5.00 9.40 7.55
N GLN A 66 4.63 10.66 7.77
CA GLN A 66 3.72 11.09 8.84
C GLN A 66 2.29 10.55 8.70
N PHE A 67 1.87 10.15 7.49
CA PHE A 67 0.55 9.57 7.25
C PHE A 67 0.42 8.11 7.71
N ILE A 68 1.53 7.37 7.71
CA ILE A 68 1.52 5.93 7.93
C ILE A 68 0.96 5.54 9.32
N PRO A 69 1.37 6.17 10.43
CA PRO A 69 0.78 5.88 11.74
C PRO A 69 -0.74 6.11 11.80
N ASP A 70 -1.24 7.16 11.15
CA ASP A 70 -2.67 7.48 11.14
C ASP A 70 -3.48 6.49 10.29
N LEU A 71 -2.93 6.08 9.15
CA LEU A 71 -3.51 5.01 8.33
C LEU A 71 -3.58 3.70 9.12
N ILE A 72 -2.48 3.27 9.75
CA ILE A 72 -2.43 2.06 10.59
C ILE A 72 -3.51 2.14 11.69
N ARG A 73 -3.59 3.27 12.40
CA ARG A 73 -4.60 3.46 13.45
C ARG A 73 -6.03 3.34 12.90
N ALA A 74 -6.30 3.91 11.73
CA ALA A 74 -7.61 3.83 11.08
C ALA A 74 -7.96 2.39 10.64
N LEU A 75 -6.98 1.63 10.17
CA LEU A 75 -7.15 0.22 9.79
C LEU A 75 -7.40 -0.68 11.01
N CYS A 76 -6.64 -0.50 12.10
CA CYS A 76 -6.86 -1.22 13.35
C CYS A 76 -8.27 -0.92 13.91
N LYS A 77 -8.75 0.32 13.86
CA LYS A 77 -10.13 0.70 14.23
C LYS A 77 -11.20 0.01 13.37
N LYS A 78 -10.84 -0.51 12.20
CA LYS A 78 -11.73 -1.28 11.31
C LYS A 78 -11.55 -2.79 11.45
N ASN A 79 -10.84 -3.25 12.48
CA ASN A 79 -10.49 -4.65 12.72
C ASN A 79 -9.73 -5.28 11.53
N ILE A 80 -8.91 -4.49 10.84
CA ILE A 80 -8.03 -4.97 9.79
C ILE A 80 -6.68 -5.27 10.44
N ALA A 81 -6.26 -6.54 10.39
CA ALA A 81 -4.97 -6.96 10.91
C ALA A 81 -3.84 -6.47 10.00
N ILE A 82 -2.83 -5.84 10.61
CA ILE A 82 -1.60 -5.43 9.96
C ILE A 82 -0.48 -6.26 10.56
N TYR A 83 0.23 -6.98 9.70
CA TYR A 83 1.29 -7.89 10.11
C TYR A 83 2.64 -7.20 10.09
N GLU A 84 2.85 -6.35 9.10
CA GLU A 84 4.14 -5.71 8.88
C GLU A 84 3.96 -4.41 8.09
N VAL A 85 4.82 -3.44 8.38
CA VAL A 85 4.96 -2.20 7.60
C VAL A 85 6.43 -1.99 7.30
N LYS A 86 6.80 -1.97 6.02
CA LYS A 86 8.16 -1.67 5.55
C LYS A 86 8.20 -0.38 4.77
N LEU A 87 9.26 0.39 4.97
CA LEU A 87 9.64 1.45 4.06
C LEU A 87 10.53 0.86 2.97
N VAL A 88 10.21 1.12 1.69
CA VAL A 88 11.07 0.74 0.58
C VAL A 88 12.16 1.79 0.45
N GLU A 89 13.35 1.49 0.95
CA GLU A 89 14.55 2.26 0.67
C GLU A 89 15.17 1.74 -0.63
N GLY A 90 15.76 2.62 -1.45
CA GLY A 90 16.21 2.33 -2.83
C GLY A 90 17.24 1.21 -3.03
N LYS A 91 17.54 0.41 -1.99
CA LYS A 91 18.40 -0.78 -2.03
C LYS A 91 17.63 -2.11 -2.07
N ASP A 92 16.31 -2.13 -1.81
CA ASP A 92 15.48 -3.34 -1.90
C ASP A 92 15.07 -3.65 -3.36
N LYS A 93 16.07 -3.99 -4.19
CA LYS A 93 15.90 -4.22 -5.64
C LYS A 93 14.94 -5.37 -5.99
N LEU A 94 14.77 -6.35 -5.10
CA LEU A 94 13.99 -7.56 -5.38
C LEU A 94 12.46 -7.31 -5.47
N LEU A 95 11.93 -6.33 -4.73
CA LEU A 95 10.51 -5.93 -4.84
C LEU A 95 10.29 -4.83 -5.89
N TYR A 96 11.37 -4.17 -6.29
CA TYR A 96 11.37 -3.07 -7.24
C TYR A 96 11.18 -3.56 -8.70
N GLU A 97 11.78 -4.69 -9.05
CA GLU A 97 11.70 -5.26 -10.41
C GLU A 97 10.34 -5.91 -10.71
N ASP A 98 9.74 -6.61 -9.73
CA ASP A 98 8.40 -7.22 -9.89
C ASP A 98 7.27 -6.19 -9.97
N PHE A 99 7.43 -5.04 -9.29
CA PHE A 99 6.48 -3.93 -9.38
C PHE A 99 6.50 -3.24 -10.75
N ILE A 100 7.67 -3.12 -11.37
CA ILE A 100 7.82 -2.53 -12.71
C ILE A 100 7.30 -3.49 -13.79
N ASN A 101 7.54 -4.80 -13.64
CA ASN A 101 7.18 -5.80 -14.65
C ASN A 101 5.70 -6.21 -14.62
N SER A 102 5.00 -6.05 -13.50
CA SER A 102 3.54 -6.31 -13.39
C SER A 102 2.65 -5.18 -13.91
N SER A 103 3.25 -4.05 -14.33
CA SER A 103 2.55 -2.88 -14.91
C SER A 103 2.71 -2.75 -16.43
N LYS A 104 3.12 -3.82 -17.13
CA LYS A 104 3.12 -3.92 -18.60
C LYS A 104 1.93 -4.73 -19.09
#